data_AF-A0A930A3C0-F1
#
_entry.id   AF-A0A930A3C0-F1
#
_cell.length_a   1.000
_cell.length_b   1.000
_cell.length_c   1.000
_cell.angle_alpha   90.00
_cell.angle_beta   90.00
_cell.angle_gamma   90.00
#
_symmetry.space_group_name_H-M   'P 1'
#
loop_
_entity.id
_entity.type
_entity.pdbx_description
1 polymer ?
#
loop_
_entity_poly.entity_id
_entity_poly.type
_entity_poly.pdbx_seq_one_letter_code
_entity_poly.pdbx_strand_id
1 'polypeptide(L)'
;IDGEGKIVGICNCAPGVCNALRTSQLYNTPNLSRSAYRAHVEKEKCVACGKCVEVCPVGAAKLGQKLCTSLGAIKYPTTLLPDETEWGEDHWNPDYRETSKINCYDTGTAPCKTACPAHLAVQGYVKMASEGRFMDALKLIKQDNPFPAVCGAICNRRCEDACTRGKV
;
A
#
# COMPACT_ATOMS: atom_id res chain seq x y z
N ILE A 1 27.54 2.82 7.26
CA ILE A 1 26.70 1.66 6.86
C ILE A 1 25.60 2.16 5.94
N ASP A 2 24.98 3.29 6.26
CA ASP A 2 24.15 4.08 5.33
C ASP A 2 25.00 4.95 4.37
N GLY A 3 24.42 5.35 3.23
CA GLY A 3 25.03 6.22 2.22
C GLY A 3 24.74 5.82 0.75
N GLU A 4 24.84 6.77 -0.17
CA GLU A 4 24.59 6.53 -1.61
C GLU A 4 25.55 5.47 -2.18
N GLY A 5 24.99 4.38 -2.74
CA GLY A 5 25.77 3.26 -3.30
C GLY A 5 26.24 2.21 -2.28
N LYS A 6 25.99 2.38 -0.98
CA LYS A 6 26.36 1.40 0.06
C LYS A 6 25.22 0.42 0.32
N ILE A 7 25.18 -0.68 -0.43
CA ILE A 7 24.21 -1.77 -0.21
C ILE A 7 24.88 -2.85 0.66
N VAL A 8 24.44 -2.97 1.91
CA VAL A 8 25.07 -3.89 2.88
C VAL A 8 24.42 -5.28 2.86
N GLY A 9 23.14 -5.37 2.52
CA GLY A 9 22.42 -6.63 2.43
C GLY A 9 21.24 -6.60 1.47
N ILE A 10 20.94 -7.76 0.87
CA ILE A 10 19.76 -7.99 0.05
C ILE A 10 18.79 -8.84 0.86
N CYS A 11 17.49 -8.59 0.73
CA CYS A 11 16.44 -9.49 1.21
C CYS A 11 16.54 -10.86 0.50
N ASN A 12 17.33 -11.78 1.04
CA ASN A 12 17.36 -13.20 0.68
C ASN A 12 16.87 -14.06 1.87
N CYS A 13 16.54 -15.33 1.62
CA CYS A 13 15.99 -16.22 2.66
C CYS A 13 17.03 -16.74 3.68
N ALA A 14 18.22 -16.14 3.80
CA ALA A 14 19.19 -16.53 4.82
C ALA A 14 18.74 -16.04 6.21
N PRO A 15 18.92 -16.83 7.29
CA PRO A 15 18.42 -16.49 8.62
C PRO A 15 18.86 -15.10 9.14
N GLY A 16 20.09 -14.68 8.81
CA GLY A 16 20.62 -13.37 9.20
C GLY A 16 19.94 -12.17 8.52
N VAL A 17 19.22 -12.39 7.41
CA VAL A 17 18.60 -11.32 6.63
C VAL A 17 17.30 -10.81 7.24
N CYS A 18 16.52 -11.67 7.90
CA CYS A 18 15.36 -11.20 8.67
C CYS A 18 15.78 -10.23 9.78
N ASN A 19 16.94 -10.48 10.42
CA ASN A 19 17.50 -9.57 11.40
C ASN A 19 17.95 -8.24 10.75
N ALA A 20 18.63 -8.31 9.60
CA ALA A 20 19.04 -7.11 8.86
C ALA A 20 17.85 -6.24 8.42
N LEU A 21 16.75 -6.84 7.95
CA LEU A 21 15.51 -6.14 7.62
C LEU A 21 14.86 -5.51 8.85
N ARG A 22 14.83 -6.23 9.98
CA ARG A 22 14.28 -5.67 11.22
C ARG A 22 15.11 -4.48 11.71
N THR A 23 16.42 -4.61 11.70
CA THR A 23 17.35 -3.52 12.05
C THR A 23 17.18 -2.34 11.11
N SER A 24 17.05 -2.57 9.79
CA SER A 24 16.89 -1.47 8.84
C SER A 24 15.59 -0.69 9.03
N GLN A 25 14.51 -1.37 9.39
CA GLN A 25 13.23 -0.71 9.66
C GLN A 25 13.19 -0.07 11.06
N LEU A 26 13.82 -0.68 12.07
CA LEU A 26 13.89 -0.14 13.43
C LEU A 26 14.62 1.21 13.47
N TYR A 27 15.73 1.32 12.74
CA TYR A 27 16.55 2.53 12.68
C TYR A 27 16.30 3.38 11.43
N ASN A 28 15.31 3.02 10.60
CA ASN A 28 15.00 3.68 9.34
C ASN A 28 16.24 3.89 8.43
N THR A 29 17.09 2.86 8.29
CA THR A 29 18.32 2.89 7.48
C THR A 29 18.08 2.18 6.14
N PRO A 30 17.52 2.84 5.11
CA PRO A 30 17.10 2.16 3.89
C PRO A 30 18.25 1.51 3.12
N ASN A 31 19.47 2.04 3.17
CA ASN A 31 20.59 1.46 2.42
C ASN A 31 21.14 0.18 3.06
N LEU A 32 20.80 -0.12 4.32
CA LEU A 32 21.12 -1.40 4.96
C LEU A 32 20.44 -2.59 4.28
N SER A 33 19.25 -2.40 3.69
CA SER A 33 18.45 -3.47 3.08
C SER A 33 17.83 -3.04 1.75
N ARG A 34 18.65 -2.50 0.84
CA ARG A 34 18.19 -1.94 -0.44
C ARG A 34 18.39 -2.91 -1.59
N SER A 35 17.38 -3.05 -2.45
CA SER A 35 17.54 -3.68 -3.77
C SER A 35 18.13 -2.67 -4.77
N ALA A 36 18.91 -3.15 -5.75
CA ALA A 36 19.32 -2.33 -6.90
C ALA A 36 18.11 -1.82 -7.71
N TYR A 37 16.95 -2.48 -7.56
CA TYR A 37 15.69 -2.05 -8.15
C TYR A 37 14.89 -1.17 -7.18
N ARG A 38 14.52 0.03 -7.61
CA ARG A 38 13.56 0.90 -6.91
C ARG A 38 12.22 0.82 -7.63
N ALA A 39 11.17 0.46 -6.91
CA ALA A 39 9.82 0.49 -7.48
C ALA A 39 9.38 1.95 -7.68
N HIS A 40 8.84 2.26 -8.85
CA HIS A 40 8.27 3.57 -9.17
C HIS A 40 6.78 3.40 -9.45
N VAL A 41 5.97 4.36 -8.98
CA VAL A 41 4.53 4.40 -9.26
C VAL A 41 4.27 5.52 -10.26
N GLU A 42 3.80 5.14 -11.45
CA GLU A 42 3.22 6.08 -12.42
C GLU A 42 1.84 6.50 -11.91
N LYS A 43 1.73 7.74 -11.41
CA LYS A 43 0.53 8.23 -10.70
C LYS A 43 -0.69 8.23 -11.61
N GLU A 44 -0.49 8.53 -12.88
CA GLU A 44 -1.51 8.63 -13.92
C GLU A 44 -2.15 7.26 -14.19
N LYS A 45 -1.36 6.18 -14.12
CA LYS A 45 -1.80 4.79 -14.30
C LYS A 45 -2.35 4.15 -13.02
N CYS A 46 -2.15 4.78 -11.86
CA CYS A 46 -2.58 4.23 -10.59
C CYS A 46 -4.11 4.22 -10.47
N VAL A 47 -4.67 3.05 -10.20
CA VAL A 47 -6.12 2.85 -10.02
C VAL A 47 -6.54 2.72 -8.55
N ALA A 48 -5.61 2.93 -7.60
CA ALA A 48 -5.84 2.73 -6.17
C ALA A 48 -6.39 1.33 -5.80
N CYS A 49 -5.94 0.26 -6.48
CA CYS A 49 -6.40 -1.10 -6.17
C CYS A 49 -5.90 -1.61 -4.79
N GLY A 50 -4.79 -1.05 -4.31
CA GLY A 50 -4.21 -1.37 -3.00
C GLY A 50 -3.34 -2.63 -2.96
N LYS A 51 -3.14 -3.31 -4.09
CA LYS A 51 -2.33 -4.53 -4.16
C LYS A 51 -0.88 -4.32 -3.71
N CYS A 52 -0.29 -3.16 -4.02
CA CYS A 52 1.07 -2.83 -3.57
C CYS A 52 1.21 -2.80 -2.04
N VAL A 53 0.14 -2.46 -1.32
CA VAL A 53 0.13 -2.45 0.15
C VAL A 53 -0.04 -3.87 0.70
N GLU A 54 -0.92 -4.67 0.08
CA GLU A 54 -1.16 -6.06 0.47
C GLU A 54 0.09 -6.95 0.34
N VAL A 55 0.88 -6.74 -0.72
CA VAL A 55 2.05 -7.58 -0.99
C VAL A 55 3.33 -7.11 -0.31
N CYS A 56 3.36 -5.90 0.25
CA CYS A 56 4.58 -5.34 0.80
C CYS A 56 4.86 -5.92 2.20
N PRO A 57 5.93 -6.71 2.39
CA PRO A 57 6.19 -7.38 3.66
C PRO A 57 6.65 -6.42 4.78
N VAL A 58 7.08 -5.21 4.42
CA VAL A 58 7.64 -4.21 5.34
C VAL A 58 6.74 -2.98 5.50
N GLY A 59 5.54 -2.98 4.93
CA GLY A 59 4.60 -1.86 5.06
C GLY A 59 5.08 -0.54 4.43
N ALA A 60 5.96 -0.61 3.42
CA ALA A 60 6.52 0.58 2.75
C ALA A 60 5.46 1.41 2.00
N ALA A 61 4.35 0.79 1.60
CA ALA A 61 3.20 1.47 1.04
C ALA A 61 2.02 1.38 2.02
N LYS A 62 1.28 2.47 2.19
CA LYS A 62 0.07 2.53 3.02
C LYS A 62 -1.14 2.98 2.19
N LEU A 63 -2.31 2.40 2.47
CA LEU A 63 -3.59 2.82 1.92
C LEU A 63 -4.06 4.09 2.63
N GLY A 64 -4.92 4.87 1.97
CA GLY A 64 -5.91 5.64 2.72
C GLY A 64 -5.89 7.15 2.58
N GLN A 65 -5.07 7.73 1.71
CA GLN A 65 -5.26 9.11 1.32
C GLN A 65 -6.07 9.13 0.02
N LYS A 66 -7.34 9.56 0.08
CA LYS A 66 -8.26 9.59 -1.08
C LYS A 66 -7.58 10.35 -2.23
N LEU A 67 -7.15 9.66 -3.30
CA LEU A 67 -6.45 10.31 -4.42
C LEU A 67 -7.26 11.45 -5.05
N CYS A 68 -8.59 11.34 -4.99
CA CYS A 68 -9.53 12.37 -5.43
C CYS A 68 -10.08 13.08 -4.19
N THR A 69 -9.48 14.20 -3.78
CA THR A 69 -10.09 15.12 -2.79
C THR A 69 -10.46 16.42 -3.45
N SER A 70 -11.56 17.04 -3.00
CA SER A 70 -11.93 18.41 -3.35
C SER A 70 -10.97 19.45 -2.76
N LEU A 71 -10.13 19.05 -1.80
CA LEU A 71 -9.17 19.90 -1.07
C LEU A 71 -7.80 19.99 -1.76
N GLY A 72 -7.65 19.38 -2.94
CA GLY A 72 -6.41 19.42 -3.73
C GLY A 72 -5.52 18.17 -3.57
N ALA A 73 -4.26 18.32 -3.97
CA ALA A 73 -3.28 17.24 -3.94
C ALA A 73 -2.82 16.93 -2.52
N ILE A 74 -2.86 15.66 -2.12
CA ILE A 74 -2.44 15.25 -0.77
C ILE A 74 -0.91 15.20 -0.71
N LYS A 75 -0.34 15.87 0.30
CA LYS A 75 1.09 15.78 0.63
C LYS A 75 1.31 14.61 1.59
N TYR A 76 2.12 13.65 1.16
CA TYR A 76 2.50 12.52 2.00
C TYR A 76 3.57 12.95 3.03
N PRO A 77 3.52 12.42 4.26
CA PRO A 77 4.58 12.63 5.23
C PRO A 77 5.88 12.03 4.69
N THR A 78 6.97 12.79 4.75
CA THR A 78 8.31 12.31 4.45
C THR A 78 8.96 11.83 5.75
N THR A 79 9.54 10.64 5.73
CA THR A 79 10.31 10.14 6.86
C THR A 79 11.69 10.77 6.84
N LEU A 80 12.13 11.32 7.97
CA LEU A 80 13.49 11.81 8.17
C LEU A 80 14.48 10.65 8.01
N LEU A 81 15.57 10.86 7.31
CA LEU A 81 16.62 9.86 7.16
C LEU A 81 17.72 10.07 8.20
N PRO A 82 18.40 8.99 8.67
CA PRO A 82 19.60 9.10 9.50
C PRO A 82 20.74 9.91 8.86
N ASP A 83 20.69 10.15 7.55
CA ASP A 83 21.62 11.02 6.82
C ASP A 83 21.37 12.53 7.08
N GLU A 84 20.16 12.90 7.54
CA GLU A 84 19.72 14.30 7.68
C GLU A 84 19.79 14.80 9.14
N THR A 85 19.82 13.89 10.11
CA THR A 85 19.83 14.22 11.54
C THR A 85 20.53 13.14 12.36
N GLU A 86 21.02 13.51 13.54
CA GLU A 86 21.50 12.53 14.52
C GLU A 86 20.35 11.58 14.91
N TRP A 87 20.60 10.27 14.84
CA TRP A 87 19.59 9.25 15.04
C TRP A 87 19.66 8.67 16.46
N GLY A 88 19.01 9.37 17.39
CA GLY A 88 18.91 8.98 18.80
C GLY A 88 17.75 8.03 19.11
N GLU A 89 17.64 7.60 20.36
CA GLU A 89 16.55 6.74 20.86
C GLU A 89 15.15 7.31 20.60
N ASP A 90 15.04 8.64 20.53
CA ASP A 90 13.82 9.38 20.21
C ASP A 90 13.30 9.14 18.79
N HIS A 91 14.18 8.71 17.88
CA HIS A 91 13.84 8.38 16.49
C HIS A 91 13.66 6.88 16.25
N TRP A 92 13.85 6.05 17.29
CA TRP A 92 13.67 4.60 17.16
C TRP A 92 12.19 4.25 17.10
N ASN A 93 11.87 3.16 16.40
CA ASN A 93 10.54 2.58 16.39
C ASN A 93 10.50 1.30 17.24
N PRO A 94 10.49 1.40 18.59
CA PRO A 94 10.55 0.23 19.47
C PRO A 94 9.39 -0.73 19.23
N ASP A 95 8.22 -0.18 18.89
CA ASP A 95 7.01 -0.91 18.56
C ASP A 95 6.94 -1.33 17.07
N TYR A 96 8.09 -1.40 16.36
CA TYR A 96 8.16 -1.77 14.94
C TYR A 96 7.31 -3.00 14.59
N ARG A 97 7.31 -4.01 15.47
CA ARG A 97 6.53 -5.24 15.27
C ARG A 97 5.04 -4.96 15.08
N GLU A 98 4.50 -3.95 15.77
CA GLU A 98 3.09 -3.58 15.69
C GLU A 98 2.85 -2.47 14.66
N THR A 99 3.74 -1.47 14.60
CA THR A 99 3.58 -0.35 13.66
C THR A 99 3.83 -0.73 12.20
N SER A 100 4.69 -1.73 11.92
CA SER A 100 4.94 -2.24 10.56
C SER A 100 3.74 -2.92 9.91
N LYS A 101 2.77 -3.38 10.71
CA LYS A 101 1.53 -3.99 10.22
C LYS A 101 0.46 -2.94 9.88
N ILE A 102 0.70 -1.67 10.21
CA ILE A 102 -0.24 -0.58 9.93
C ILE A 102 -0.17 -0.23 8.45
N ASN A 103 -1.08 -0.84 7.69
CA ASN A 103 -1.17 -0.73 6.24
C ASN A 103 -2.09 0.40 5.76
N CYS A 104 -2.64 1.20 6.67
CA CYS A 104 -3.52 2.33 6.35
C CYS A 104 -3.10 3.59 7.10
N TYR A 105 -3.31 4.75 6.50
CA TYR A 105 -3.36 6.03 7.21
C TYR A 105 -4.66 6.13 8.02
N ASP A 106 -4.68 7.03 9.01
CA ASP A 106 -5.83 7.24 9.91
C ASP A 106 -7.12 7.62 9.17
N THR A 107 -6.99 8.24 7.99
CA THR A 107 -8.10 8.58 7.10
C THR A 107 -8.80 7.35 6.51
N GLY A 108 -8.23 6.15 6.66
CA GLY A 108 -8.82 4.88 6.27
C GLY A 108 -8.85 4.65 4.76
N THR A 109 -9.22 3.44 4.35
CA THR A 109 -9.32 3.05 2.92
C THR A 109 -10.76 3.20 2.39
N ALA A 110 -10.96 2.81 1.13
CA ALA A 110 -12.27 2.81 0.48
C ALA A 110 -13.31 1.99 1.29
N PRO A 111 -14.42 2.59 1.72
CA PRO A 111 -15.41 1.89 2.54
C PRO A 111 -16.05 0.71 1.79
N CYS A 112 -16.20 0.82 0.46
CA CYS A 112 -16.70 -0.26 -0.39
C CYS A 112 -15.78 -1.50 -0.41
N LYS A 113 -14.46 -1.32 -0.27
CA LYS A 113 -13.50 -2.43 -0.17
C LYS A 113 -13.57 -3.09 1.21
N THR A 114 -13.68 -2.28 2.26
CA THR A 114 -13.83 -2.79 3.65
C THR A 114 -15.14 -3.55 3.84
N ALA A 115 -16.24 -3.06 3.27
CA ALA A 115 -17.56 -3.69 3.38
C ALA A 115 -17.72 -4.96 2.54
N CYS A 116 -16.91 -5.13 1.49
CA CYS A 116 -16.92 -6.34 0.66
C CYS A 116 -16.21 -7.48 1.41
N PRO A 117 -16.86 -8.65 1.63
CA PRO A 117 -16.21 -9.78 2.31
C PRO A 117 -14.99 -10.33 1.57
N ALA A 118 -14.96 -10.18 0.24
CA ALA A 118 -13.83 -10.58 -0.59
C ALA A 118 -12.78 -9.45 -0.76
N HIS A 119 -12.97 -8.31 -0.09
CA HIS A 119 -12.08 -7.14 -0.16
C HIS A 119 -11.67 -6.73 -1.59
N LEU A 120 -12.62 -6.81 -2.53
CA LEU A 120 -12.35 -6.49 -3.92
C LEU A 120 -11.86 -5.06 -4.10
N ALA A 121 -10.98 -4.86 -5.08
CA ALA A 121 -10.48 -3.55 -5.48
C ALA A 121 -11.54 -2.72 -6.25
N VAL A 122 -12.69 -2.44 -5.62
CA VAL A 122 -13.87 -1.77 -6.21
C VAL A 122 -13.51 -0.46 -6.89
N GLN A 123 -12.75 0.40 -6.22
CA GLN A 123 -12.30 1.66 -6.82
C GLN A 123 -11.48 1.45 -8.10
N GLY A 124 -10.64 0.41 -8.10
CA GLY A 124 -9.75 0.11 -9.21
C GLY A 124 -10.47 -0.39 -10.45
N TYR A 125 -11.32 -1.41 -10.30
CA TYR A 125 -12.02 -1.96 -11.47
C TYR A 125 -13.09 -1.00 -12.01
N VAL A 126 -13.73 -0.18 -11.16
CA VAL A 126 -14.67 0.86 -11.61
C VAL A 126 -13.93 1.96 -12.38
N LYS A 127 -12.75 2.39 -11.91
CA LYS A 127 -11.92 3.38 -12.64
C LYS A 127 -11.50 2.82 -14.01
N MET A 128 -10.98 1.60 -14.07
CA MET A 128 -10.62 0.97 -15.35
C MET A 128 -11.83 0.85 -16.29
N ALA A 129 -13.00 0.46 -15.77
CA ALA A 129 -14.23 0.40 -16.58
C ALA A 129 -14.63 1.79 -17.12
N SER A 130 -14.48 2.86 -16.32
CA SER A 130 -14.73 4.23 -16.80
C SER A 130 -13.76 4.69 -17.89
N GLU A 131 -12.56 4.11 -17.93
CA GLU A 131 -11.55 4.32 -18.98
C GLU A 131 -11.77 3.39 -20.20
N GLY A 132 -12.84 2.59 -20.24
CA GLY A 132 -13.11 1.61 -21.31
C GLY A 132 -12.26 0.32 -21.21
N ARG A 133 -11.45 0.16 -20.17
CA ARG A 133 -10.53 -0.97 -19.97
C ARG A 133 -11.22 -2.14 -19.28
N PHE A 134 -12.30 -2.66 -19.88
CA PHE A 134 -13.13 -3.69 -19.26
C PHE A 134 -12.39 -5.02 -19.00
N MET A 135 -11.48 -5.41 -19.89
CA MET A 135 -10.70 -6.64 -19.73
C MET A 135 -9.72 -6.55 -18.56
N ASP A 136 -9.08 -5.40 -18.38
CA ASP A 136 -8.20 -5.16 -17.23
C ASP A 136 -8.99 -5.13 -15.93
N ALA A 137 -10.17 -4.49 -15.94
CA ALA A 137 -11.09 -4.47 -14.80
C ALA A 137 -11.50 -5.90 -14.40
N LEU A 138 -11.88 -6.74 -15.37
CA LEU A 138 -12.23 -8.13 -15.14
C LEU A 138 -11.03 -8.93 -14.61
N LYS A 139 -9.84 -8.72 -15.17
CA LYS A 139 -8.61 -9.36 -14.70
C LYS A 139 -8.31 -9.00 -13.25
N LEU A 140 -8.49 -7.73 -12.88
CA LEU A 140 -8.32 -7.26 -11.50
C LEU A 140 -9.32 -7.95 -10.55
N ILE A 141 -10.60 -8.02 -10.92
CA ILE A 141 -11.61 -8.68 -10.08
C ILE A 141 -11.27 -10.17 -9.89
N LYS A 142 -10.84 -10.85 -10.96
CA LYS A 142 -10.50 -12.28 -10.94
C LYS A 142 -9.29 -12.64 -10.08
N GLN A 143 -8.49 -11.67 -9.63
CA GLN A 143 -7.42 -11.93 -8.67
C GLN A 143 -7.94 -12.43 -7.33
N ASP A 144 -9.10 -11.91 -6.92
CA ASP A 144 -9.68 -12.15 -5.59
C ASP A 144 -11.03 -12.90 -5.66
N ASN A 145 -11.76 -12.78 -6.78
CA ASN A 145 -13.04 -13.45 -6.98
C ASN A 145 -13.06 -14.27 -8.28
N PRO A 146 -13.00 -15.63 -8.19
CA PRO A 146 -13.05 -16.50 -9.36
C PRO A 146 -14.42 -16.51 -10.07
N PHE A 147 -15.49 -16.07 -9.40
CA PHE A 147 -16.87 -16.09 -9.91
C PHE A 147 -17.50 -14.68 -9.92
N PRO A 148 -16.91 -13.71 -10.67
CA PRO A 148 -17.38 -12.33 -10.65
C PRO A 148 -18.79 -12.15 -11.20
N ALA A 149 -19.18 -12.95 -12.21
CA ALA A 149 -20.51 -12.89 -12.80
C ALA A 149 -21.60 -13.35 -11.82
N VAL A 150 -21.37 -14.47 -11.12
CA VAL A 150 -22.31 -14.99 -10.12
C VAL A 150 -22.41 -14.01 -8.95
N CYS A 151 -21.26 -13.64 -8.36
CA CYS A 151 -21.24 -12.71 -7.24
C CYS A 151 -21.88 -11.36 -7.62
N GLY A 152 -21.60 -10.82 -8.81
CA GLY A 152 -22.22 -9.57 -9.27
C GLY A 152 -23.74 -9.65 -9.42
N ALA A 153 -24.27 -10.83 -9.72
CA ALA A 153 -25.71 -11.05 -9.87
C ALA A 153 -26.43 -11.25 -8.51
N ILE A 154 -25.84 -12.04 -7.60
CA ILE A 154 -26.53 -12.47 -6.36
C ILE A 154 -26.06 -11.75 -5.08
N CYS A 155 -24.98 -10.96 -5.13
CA CYS A 155 -24.44 -10.29 -3.94
C CYS A 155 -25.49 -9.33 -3.34
N ASN A 156 -25.49 -9.23 -2.02
CA ASN A 156 -26.30 -8.29 -1.25
C ASN A 156 -25.78 -6.84 -1.27
N ARG A 157 -24.74 -6.55 -2.07
CA ARG A 157 -24.26 -5.20 -2.40
C ARG A 157 -23.90 -4.31 -1.20
N ARG A 158 -23.38 -4.89 -0.11
CA ARG A 158 -22.86 -4.12 1.06
C ARG A 158 -21.87 -3.01 0.69
N CYS A 159 -21.10 -3.22 -0.38
CA CYS A 159 -20.16 -2.24 -0.90
C CYS A 159 -20.85 -0.99 -1.48
N GLU A 160 -22.08 -1.11 -2.00
CA GLU A 160 -22.91 0.00 -2.47
C GLU A 160 -23.53 0.77 -1.30
N ASP A 161 -24.01 0.07 -0.26
CA ASP A 161 -24.56 0.71 0.95
C ASP A 161 -23.52 1.57 1.68
N ALA A 162 -22.29 1.07 1.77
CA ALA A 162 -21.16 1.79 2.37
C ALA A 162 -20.56 2.87 1.46
N CYS A 163 -21.02 2.97 0.21
CA CYS A 163 -20.44 3.88 -0.78
C CYS A 163 -20.66 5.35 -0.38
N THR A 164 -19.59 6.13 -0.39
CA THR A 164 -19.64 7.56 -0.06
C THR A 164 -19.82 8.44 -1.30
N ARG A 165 -19.71 7.91 -2.53
CA ARG A 165 -19.75 8.74 -3.75
C ARG A 165 -21.07 9.46 -3.98
N GLY A 166 -22.20 8.90 -3.52
CA GLY A 166 -23.52 9.55 -3.61
C GLY A 166 -23.86 10.47 -2.43
N LYS A 167 -22.93 10.67 -1.48
CA LYS A 167 -23.11 11.51 -0.28
C LYS A 167 -22.24 12.78 -0.33
N VAL A 168 -21.49 12.98 -1.41
CA VAL A 168 -20.57 14.11 -1.61
C VAL A 168 -21.24 15.15 -2.50
#